data_AF-A0A0R0GE52-F1
#
_entry.id   AF-A0A0R0GE52-F1
#
_cell.length_a   1.000
_cell.length_b   1.000
_cell.length_c   1.000
_cell.angle_alpha   90.00
_cell.angle_beta   90.00
_cell.angle_gamma   90.00
#
_symmetry.space_group_name_H-M   'P 1'
#
loop_
_entity.id
_entity.type
_entity.pdbx_description
1 polymer ?
#
loop_
_entity_poly.entity_id
_entity_poly.type
_entity_poly.pdbx_seq_one_letter_code
_entity_poly.pdbx_strand_id
1 'polypeptide(L)'
;MRCCTLLKVARPFCLAMRFIDALFYMGASLMQDRDLNQYRPSLSNTSRHLPCGHKLCDVHSVCKGSKDPCPYAVQYSSANTSSSGYVFEDKLHLTSNGKHAEQNSVQASIILGCGRKQTGEYLRGAGPDGVLGLGPGNISVPSLLAKAGLIQNSFSICFEENESGRIIFGDQGHVTQHSTPFLPIDGKFNAYIVGVESFCVGSLCLKETRFQALIDSGSSFTFLPNEVYQKVVIEFDKQVNATSIVLQNSWEYCYNASSQELISIPPLNLAFSRNQTYLIQNPIFIDPASQEQEYTIFCLPVSPSDDDYAAIGPQTSL
;
A
#
# COMPACT_ATOMS: atom_id res chain seq x y z
N MET A 1 -0.68 -2.58 -24.81
CA MET A 1 -1.51 -3.24 -23.78
C MET A 1 -0.61 -4.20 -23.02
N ARG A 2 0.07 -3.71 -21.98
CA ARG A 2 0.90 -4.54 -21.08
C ARG A 2 0.13 -4.74 -19.78
N CYS A 3 0.31 -5.91 -19.16
CA CYS A 3 -0.51 -6.51 -18.11
C CYS A 3 -1.08 -5.50 -17.11
N CYS A 4 -2.38 -5.26 -17.18
CA CYS A 4 -3.12 -4.80 -16.01
C CYS A 4 -3.43 -6.06 -15.18
N THR A 5 -2.86 -6.18 -13.99
CA THR A 5 -3.38 -7.10 -12.98
C THR A 5 -4.66 -6.45 -12.42
N LEU A 6 -5.78 -6.65 -13.12
CA LEU A 6 -7.13 -6.34 -12.62
C LEU A 6 -7.45 -7.33 -11.45
N LEU A 7 -8.65 -7.47 -10.89
CA LEU A 7 -9.01 -8.70 -10.14
C LEU A 7 -10.53 -8.72 -9.99
N LYS A 8 -11.21 -9.85 -10.24
CA LYS A 8 -12.68 -9.81 -10.36
C LYS A 8 -13.48 -9.97 -9.07
N VAL A 9 -14.41 -9.03 -8.93
CA VAL A 9 -15.58 -8.98 -8.07
C VAL A 9 -16.60 -10.08 -8.37
N ALA A 10 -16.54 -11.18 -7.64
CA ALA A 10 -17.73 -11.95 -7.26
C ALA A 10 -17.73 -12.06 -5.72
N ARG A 11 -18.19 -10.98 -5.07
CA ARG A 11 -17.82 -10.60 -3.69
C ARG A 11 -16.30 -10.35 -3.57
N PRO A 12 -15.82 -9.10 -3.63
CA PRO A 12 -14.60 -8.88 -4.41
C PRO A 12 -13.36 -8.66 -3.62
N PHE A 13 -12.29 -9.19 -4.15
CA PHE A 13 -10.95 -8.68 -3.96
C PHE A 13 -10.48 -8.12 -5.32
N CYS A 14 -9.94 -6.92 -5.29
CA CYS A 14 -8.91 -6.33 -6.16
C CYS A 14 -7.70 -6.12 -5.25
N LEU A 15 -6.45 -6.24 -5.74
CA LEU A 15 -5.28 -6.07 -4.88
C LEU A 15 -5.35 -4.70 -4.20
N ALA A 16 -5.72 -4.73 -2.93
CA ALA A 16 -6.14 -3.57 -2.20
C ALA A 16 -5.00 -3.22 -1.26
N MET A 17 -4.39 -2.09 -1.53
CA MET A 17 -3.27 -1.60 -0.77
C MET A 17 -3.78 -0.96 0.52
N ARG A 18 -3.21 -1.35 1.67
CA ARG A 18 -3.59 -0.76 2.95
C ARG A 18 -3.27 0.72 2.94
N PHE A 19 -4.24 1.46 3.45
CA PHE A 19 -3.96 2.37 4.52
C PHE A 19 -4.72 1.83 5.73
N ILE A 20 -4.08 1.90 6.90
CA ILE A 20 -4.75 1.97 8.21
C ILE A 20 -5.96 2.93 8.08
N ASP A 21 -7.02 2.83 8.88
CA ASP A 21 -8.19 3.74 8.89
C ASP A 21 -7.81 5.24 8.86
N ALA A 22 -7.43 5.73 7.70
CA ALA A 22 -6.70 6.95 7.52
C ALA A 22 -7.53 7.79 6.58
N LEU A 23 -8.05 8.89 7.10
CA LEU A 23 -8.51 9.95 6.22
C LEU A 23 -7.38 10.37 5.29
N PHE A 24 -7.69 10.96 4.14
CA PHE A 24 -6.61 11.53 3.33
C PHE A 24 -5.95 12.69 4.09
N TYR A 25 -4.65 12.57 4.37
CA TYR A 25 -3.94 13.40 5.36
C TYR A 25 -2.99 14.39 4.71
N MET A 26 -3.35 15.67 4.63
CA MET A 26 -2.41 16.71 4.20
C MET A 26 -1.47 17.07 5.37
N GLY A 27 -0.15 16.91 5.17
CA GLY A 27 0.88 17.23 6.17
C GLY A 27 1.35 18.68 6.16
N ALA A 28 2.01 19.08 7.25
CA ALA A 28 2.77 20.32 7.36
C ALA A 28 4.19 19.93 7.74
N SER A 29 5.06 19.74 6.74
CA SER A 29 6.44 19.34 7.01
C SER A 29 7.32 20.59 7.18
N LEU A 30 8.05 20.67 8.28
CA LEU A 30 9.27 21.48 8.36
C LEU A 30 10.38 20.68 7.65
N MET A 31 10.43 20.76 6.32
CA MET A 31 11.58 20.35 5.52
C MET A 31 12.14 21.60 4.86
N GLN A 32 13.41 21.90 5.13
CA GLN A 32 14.16 22.89 4.35
C GLN A 32 14.18 22.42 2.89
N ASP A 33 13.74 23.30 1.98
CA ASP A 33 13.90 23.24 0.52
C ASP A 33 13.07 22.23 -0.30
N ARG A 34 11.80 21.98 0.03
CA ARG A 34 10.81 21.56 -1.00
C ARG A 34 9.57 22.43 -0.94
N ASP A 35 9.21 23.02 -2.09
CA ASP A 35 7.95 23.76 -2.27
C ASP A 35 6.78 22.76 -2.29
N LEU A 36 6.31 22.39 -1.09
CA LEU A 36 5.17 21.49 -0.92
C LEU A 36 3.87 22.26 -1.13
N ASN A 37 3.00 21.75 -2.01
CA ASN A 37 1.69 22.34 -2.28
C ASN A 37 0.71 21.98 -1.16
N GLN A 38 0.93 22.56 0.02
CA GLN A 38 0.07 22.32 1.16
C GLN A 38 -1.36 22.80 0.86
N TYR A 39 -2.28 21.85 0.79
CA TYR A 39 -3.71 22.12 0.71
C TYR A 39 -4.18 22.88 1.95
N ARG A 40 -4.88 23.99 1.71
CA ARG A 40 -5.42 24.87 2.75
C ARG A 40 -6.94 24.83 2.70
N PRO A 41 -7.61 24.15 3.66
CA PRO A 41 -9.08 24.06 3.69
C PRO A 41 -9.77 25.43 3.67
N SER A 42 -9.12 26.47 4.20
CA SER A 42 -9.65 27.84 4.22
C SER A 42 -9.74 28.52 2.85
N LEU A 43 -9.04 28.00 1.83
CA LEU A 43 -9.06 28.54 0.46
C LEU A 43 -10.11 27.84 -0.41
N SER A 44 -10.68 26.73 0.04
CA SER A 44 -11.75 26.02 -0.66
C SER A 44 -13.11 26.57 -0.24
N ASN A 45 -13.97 26.87 -1.22
CA ASN A 45 -15.35 27.30 -0.97
C ASN A 45 -16.31 26.13 -0.70
N THR A 46 -15.87 24.88 -0.91
CA THR A 46 -16.63 23.65 -0.63
C THR A 46 -16.21 22.95 0.66
N SER A 47 -15.07 23.34 1.22
CA SER A 47 -14.53 22.79 2.47
C SER A 47 -15.42 23.10 3.68
N ARG A 48 -15.67 22.08 4.51
CA ARG A 48 -16.51 22.17 5.71
C ARG A 48 -15.89 21.37 6.84
N HIS A 49 -15.71 21.97 8.00
CA HIS A 49 -15.29 21.21 9.18
C HIS A 49 -16.34 20.17 9.57
N LEU A 50 -15.88 18.96 9.90
CA LEU A 50 -16.76 17.92 10.41
C LEU A 50 -16.92 18.13 11.93
N PRO A 51 -18.11 18.43 12.45
CA PRO A 51 -18.29 18.67 13.88
C PRO A 51 -18.29 17.35 14.66
N CYS A 52 -17.92 17.41 15.94
CA CYS A 52 -17.91 16.26 16.84
C CYS A 52 -19.27 15.58 17.00
N GLY A 53 -20.39 16.30 16.84
CA GLY A 53 -21.73 15.71 16.85
C GLY A 53 -22.08 14.91 15.60
N HIS A 54 -21.22 14.90 14.58
CA HIS A 54 -21.46 14.19 13.34
C HIS A 54 -21.29 12.68 13.50
N LYS A 55 -22.12 11.86 12.83
CA LYS A 55 -22.09 10.39 12.89
C LYS A 55 -20.81 9.74 12.35
N LEU A 56 -20.00 10.51 11.62
CA LEU A 56 -18.72 10.06 11.06
C LEU A 56 -17.53 10.50 11.93
N CYS A 57 -17.78 11.13 13.08
CA CYS A 57 -16.74 11.46 14.03
C CYS A 57 -16.54 10.30 15.00
N ASP A 58 -15.51 9.50 14.79
CA ASP A 58 -15.30 8.28 15.59
C ASP A 58 -14.82 8.59 17.03
N VAL A 59 -14.25 9.78 17.27
CA VAL A 59 -13.60 10.14 18.54
C VAL A 59 -14.39 11.19 19.32
N HIS A 60 -15.67 10.91 19.60
CA HIS A 60 -16.54 11.79 20.37
C HIS A 60 -16.00 12.12 21.78
N SER A 61 -15.25 11.21 22.40
CA SER A 61 -14.77 11.32 23.79
C SER A 61 -13.71 12.39 24.01
N VAL A 62 -13.04 12.85 22.95
CA VAL A 62 -11.99 13.88 23.02
C VAL A 62 -12.56 15.29 22.82
N CYS A 63 -13.81 15.39 22.38
CA CYS A 63 -14.49 16.65 22.10
C CYS A 63 -15.02 17.31 23.38
N LYS A 64 -14.92 18.63 23.50
CA LYS A 64 -15.49 19.39 24.63
C LYS A 64 -16.96 19.73 24.39
N GLY A 65 -17.36 19.86 23.13
CA GLY A 65 -18.74 20.14 22.71
C GLY A 65 -19.07 19.57 21.33
N SER A 66 -20.37 19.46 21.02
CA SER A 66 -20.86 18.84 19.78
C SER A 66 -20.52 19.63 18.50
N LYS A 67 -20.19 20.92 18.64
CA LYS A 67 -19.81 21.81 17.53
C LYS A 67 -18.30 21.90 17.34
N ASP A 68 -17.50 21.31 18.23
CA ASP A 68 -16.05 21.34 18.09
C ASP A 68 -15.62 20.58 16.82
N PRO A 69 -14.48 20.95 16.19
CA PRO A 69 -13.92 20.18 15.10
C PRO A 69 -13.64 18.73 15.54
N CYS A 70 -14.10 17.77 14.75
CA CYS A 70 -13.87 16.36 15.02
C CYS A 70 -12.36 16.06 14.96
N PRO A 71 -11.74 15.60 16.07
CA PRO A 71 -10.33 15.27 16.08
C PRO A 71 -10.08 13.93 15.37
N TYR A 72 -8.88 13.77 14.84
CA TYR A 72 -8.36 12.46 14.47
C TYR A 72 -6.95 12.28 15.02
N ALA A 73 -6.59 11.02 15.26
CA ALA A 73 -5.23 10.59 15.52
C ALA A 73 -5.04 9.20 14.92
N VAL A 74 -3.92 9.00 14.23
CA VAL A 74 -3.54 7.72 13.64
C VAL A 74 -2.09 7.40 13.98
N GLN A 75 -1.84 6.13 14.30
CA GLN A 75 -0.52 5.57 14.53
C GLN A 75 -0.20 4.65 13.34
N TYR A 76 1.02 4.76 12.82
CA TYR A 76 1.52 3.89 11.75
C TYR A 76 2.46 2.83 12.31
N SER A 77 2.60 1.72 11.59
CA SER A 77 3.51 0.63 11.94
C SER A 77 4.98 1.06 11.85
N SER A 78 5.30 2.09 11.06
CA SER A 78 6.64 2.64 11.00
C SER A 78 7.03 3.30 12.33
N ALA A 79 8.29 3.14 12.71
CA ALA A 79 8.81 3.52 14.02
C ALA A 79 8.43 4.96 14.40
N ASN A 80 7.74 5.10 15.54
CA ASN A 80 7.31 6.39 16.11
C ASN A 80 6.58 7.32 15.13
N THR A 81 5.89 6.77 14.12
CA THR A 81 5.23 7.55 13.07
C THR A 81 3.76 7.71 13.36
N SER A 82 3.30 8.96 13.47
CA SER A 82 1.91 9.29 13.77
C SER A 82 1.47 10.57 13.08
N SER A 83 0.17 10.74 12.93
CA SER A 83 -0.45 11.98 12.44
C SER A 83 -1.71 12.28 13.26
N SER A 84 -1.87 13.54 13.67
CA SER A 84 -3.07 13.98 14.38
C SER A 84 -3.47 15.40 13.98
N GLY A 85 -4.76 15.68 14.11
CA GLY A 85 -5.34 16.94 13.67
C GLY A 85 -6.86 16.91 13.75
N TYR A 86 -7.52 17.42 12.71
CA TYR A 86 -8.97 17.51 12.65
C TYR A 86 -9.50 17.04 11.29
N VAL A 87 -10.75 16.60 11.29
CA VAL A 87 -11.46 16.09 10.13
C VAL A 87 -12.27 17.20 9.46
N PHE A 88 -12.32 17.18 8.13
CA PHE A 88 -13.15 18.06 7.32
C PHE A 88 -13.68 17.31 6.09
N GLU A 89 -14.78 17.80 5.52
CA GLU A 89 -15.33 17.36 4.25
C GLU A 89 -14.89 18.34 3.15
N ASP A 90 -14.49 17.84 1.98
CA ASP A 90 -14.34 18.65 0.77
C ASP A 90 -14.55 17.82 -0.51
N LYS A 91 -14.41 18.46 -1.68
CA LYS A 91 -14.56 17.84 -2.99
C LYS A 91 -13.25 17.25 -3.53
N LEU A 92 -13.29 15.96 -3.84
CA LEU A 92 -12.30 15.30 -4.68
C LEU A 92 -12.72 15.42 -6.14
N HIS A 93 -11.78 15.85 -6.98
CA HIS A 93 -11.96 15.94 -8.43
C HIS A 93 -11.28 14.73 -9.09
N LEU A 94 -12.07 13.93 -9.80
CA LEU A 94 -11.63 12.72 -10.50
C LEU A 94 -11.90 12.83 -11.99
N THR A 95 -11.09 12.15 -12.79
CA THR A 95 -11.31 12.02 -14.24
C THR A 95 -12.07 10.73 -14.52
N SER A 96 -13.02 10.77 -15.47
CA SER A 96 -13.76 9.58 -15.92
C SER A 96 -12.99 8.82 -17.02
N ASN A 97 -12.87 7.49 -16.90
CA ASN A 97 -12.18 6.62 -17.85
C ASN A 97 -13.10 6.01 -18.93
N GLY A 98 -14.04 6.79 -19.48
CA GLY A 98 -14.97 6.34 -20.53
C GLY A 98 -14.44 6.52 -21.96
N LYS A 99 -14.89 5.68 -22.92
CA LYS A 99 -14.57 5.85 -24.37
C LYS A 99 -15.11 7.15 -25.01
N HIS A 100 -15.90 7.92 -24.27
CA HIS A 100 -16.38 9.26 -24.61
C HIS A 100 -15.93 10.31 -23.57
N ALA A 101 -14.77 10.08 -22.93
CA ALA A 101 -14.21 10.94 -21.87
C ALA A 101 -13.57 12.24 -22.39
N GLU A 102 -14.23 12.91 -23.33
CA GLU A 102 -14.02 14.35 -23.44
C GLU A 102 -14.61 15.00 -22.17
N GLN A 103 -13.72 15.24 -21.19
CA GLN A 103 -13.80 16.30 -20.16
C GLN A 103 -14.91 16.27 -19.08
N ASN A 104 -15.55 15.13 -18.78
CA ASN A 104 -16.43 15.07 -17.61
C ASN A 104 -15.63 14.78 -16.32
N SER A 105 -15.26 15.83 -15.58
CA SER A 105 -14.74 15.72 -14.22
C SER A 105 -15.84 15.23 -13.26
N VAL A 106 -15.57 14.18 -12.50
CA VAL A 106 -16.44 13.71 -11.43
C VAL A 106 -16.03 14.41 -10.14
N GLN A 107 -16.99 15.00 -9.43
CA GLN A 107 -16.77 15.60 -8.12
C GLN A 107 -17.45 14.78 -7.04
N ALA A 108 -16.71 14.42 -6.00
CA ALA A 108 -17.23 13.65 -4.89
C ALA A 108 -16.93 14.32 -3.55
N SER A 109 -17.92 14.37 -2.66
CA SER A 109 -17.67 14.71 -1.27
C SER A 109 -16.87 13.60 -0.61
N ILE A 110 -15.70 13.92 -0.09
CA ILE A 110 -14.84 13.01 0.66
C ILE A 110 -14.53 13.57 2.05
N ILE A 111 -14.14 12.68 2.96
CA ILE A 111 -13.76 13.02 4.32
C ILE A 111 -12.24 12.95 4.44
N LEU A 112 -11.64 14.05 4.89
CA LEU A 112 -10.21 14.33 4.88
C LEU A 112 -9.72 14.69 6.28
N GLY A 113 -8.46 14.36 6.56
CA GLY A 113 -7.77 14.76 7.79
C GLY A 113 -6.78 15.88 7.47
N CYS A 114 -6.84 16.97 8.21
CA CYS A 114 -5.82 18.00 8.16
C CYS A 114 -4.79 17.75 9.26
N GLY A 115 -3.59 17.30 8.87
CA GLY A 115 -2.47 17.06 9.78
C GLY A 115 -1.97 18.34 10.42
N ARG A 116 -1.92 18.35 11.75
CA ARG A 116 -1.35 19.46 12.54
C ARG A 116 -0.13 19.05 13.34
N LYS A 117 -0.05 17.78 13.74
CA LYS A 117 1.09 17.22 14.46
C LYS A 117 1.46 15.89 13.83
N GLN A 118 2.71 15.78 13.43
CA GLN A 118 3.28 14.60 12.78
C GLN A 118 4.55 14.18 13.52
N THR A 119 4.85 12.89 13.50
CA THR A 119 6.05 12.31 14.12
C THR A 119 6.67 11.26 13.20
N GLY A 120 7.88 10.81 13.52
CA GLY A 120 8.54 9.71 12.81
C GLY A 120 8.87 10.06 11.37
N GLU A 121 8.60 9.13 10.45
CA GLU A 121 9.00 9.22 9.04
C GLU A 121 8.38 10.42 8.29
N TYR A 122 7.25 10.95 8.75
CA TYR A 122 6.68 12.20 8.18
C TYR A 122 7.59 13.41 8.38
N LEU A 123 8.36 13.45 9.46
CA LEU A 123 9.35 14.50 9.69
C LEU A 123 10.57 14.37 8.78
N ARG A 124 10.70 13.23 8.08
CA ARG A 124 11.79 12.90 7.15
C ARG A 124 11.33 12.93 5.68
N GLY A 125 10.12 13.40 5.42
CA GLY A 125 9.61 13.59 4.06
C GLY A 125 8.74 12.46 3.52
N ALA A 126 8.34 11.47 4.35
CA ALA A 126 7.30 10.52 3.94
C ALA A 126 5.98 11.27 3.68
N GLY A 127 5.20 10.84 2.67
CA GLY A 127 3.89 11.43 2.34
C GLY A 127 3.89 12.96 2.21
N PRO A 128 4.71 13.55 1.31
CA PRO A 128 4.96 14.98 1.25
C PRO A 128 3.70 15.83 1.05
N ASP A 129 2.79 15.39 0.17
CA ASP A 129 1.48 16.01 -0.06
C ASP A 129 0.35 15.29 0.67
N GLY A 130 0.71 14.30 1.48
CA GLY A 130 -0.21 13.51 2.26
C GLY A 130 -0.33 12.07 1.84
N VAL A 131 -1.38 11.45 2.38
CA VAL A 131 -1.60 10.01 2.34
C VAL A 131 -3.05 9.76 1.95
N LEU A 132 -3.34 8.90 0.96
CA LEU A 132 -4.71 8.63 0.50
C LEU A 132 -5.26 7.32 1.06
N GLY A 133 -6.12 7.41 2.07
CA GLY A 133 -6.79 6.24 2.65
C GLY A 133 -7.67 5.44 1.71
N LEU A 134 -7.28 4.20 1.42
CA LEU A 134 -8.02 3.25 0.59
C LEU A 134 -8.59 2.07 1.38
N GLY A 135 -8.52 2.08 2.71
CA GLY A 135 -9.00 0.99 3.55
C GLY A 135 -10.50 0.66 3.38
N PRO A 136 -10.96 -0.49 3.90
CA PRO A 136 -12.36 -0.93 3.80
C PRO A 136 -13.32 -0.13 4.71
N GLY A 137 -12.80 0.84 5.47
CA GLY A 137 -13.56 1.69 6.39
C GLY A 137 -14.65 2.51 5.69
N ASN A 138 -15.65 2.92 6.47
CA ASN A 138 -16.86 3.56 5.97
C ASN A 138 -16.65 5.01 5.47
N ILE A 139 -15.56 5.66 5.87
CA ILE A 139 -15.14 7.02 5.47
C ILE A 139 -14.01 7.02 4.44
N SER A 140 -13.55 5.86 3.97
CA SER A 140 -12.53 5.79 2.94
C SER A 140 -13.06 6.32 1.61
N VAL A 141 -12.14 6.78 0.75
CA VAL A 141 -12.51 7.30 -0.58
C VAL A 141 -13.34 6.32 -1.41
N PRO A 142 -12.96 5.03 -1.59
CA PRO A 142 -13.78 4.10 -2.35
C PRO A 142 -15.19 3.91 -1.73
N SER A 143 -15.28 3.81 -0.39
CA SER A 143 -16.55 3.68 0.31
C SER A 143 -17.47 4.90 0.13
N LEU A 144 -16.92 6.12 0.20
CA LEU A 144 -17.69 7.35 0.04
C LEU A 144 -18.16 7.54 -1.40
N LEU A 145 -17.30 7.25 -2.39
CA LEU A 145 -17.68 7.26 -3.80
C LEU A 145 -18.80 6.26 -4.09
N ALA A 146 -18.72 5.05 -3.53
CA ALA A 146 -19.75 4.03 -3.72
C ALA A 146 -21.08 4.40 -3.04
N LYS A 147 -21.04 4.96 -1.81
CA LYS A 147 -22.24 5.45 -1.11
C LYS A 147 -22.92 6.60 -1.83
N ALA A 148 -22.16 7.43 -2.54
CA ALA A 148 -22.69 8.48 -3.40
C ALA A 148 -23.29 7.94 -4.72
N GLY A 149 -23.22 6.62 -4.97
CA GLY A 149 -23.71 5.99 -6.20
C GLY A 149 -22.86 6.27 -7.43
N LEU A 150 -21.62 6.77 -7.25
CA LEU A 150 -20.73 7.14 -8.35
C LEU A 150 -19.99 5.94 -8.95
N ILE A 151 -19.72 4.93 -8.13
CA ILE A 151 -18.95 3.75 -8.50
C ILE A 151 -19.50 2.49 -7.81
N GLN A 152 -19.06 1.32 -8.27
CA GLN A 152 -19.11 0.12 -7.44
C GLN A 152 -18.10 0.24 -6.29
N ASN A 153 -18.38 -0.38 -5.13
CA ASN A 153 -17.45 -0.37 -3.99
C ASN A 153 -16.26 -1.31 -4.24
N SER A 154 -15.40 -0.90 -5.16
CA SER A 154 -14.20 -1.60 -5.60
C SER A 154 -13.25 -0.56 -6.19
N PHE A 155 -11.98 -0.92 -6.30
CA PHE A 155 -10.97 -0.14 -6.99
C PHE A 155 -9.81 -1.05 -7.40
N SER A 156 -9.03 -0.62 -8.37
CA SER A 156 -7.77 -1.27 -8.74
C SER A 156 -6.63 -0.28 -8.63
N ILE A 157 -5.44 -0.79 -8.34
CA ILE A 157 -4.21 -0.01 -8.38
C ILE A 157 -3.23 -0.74 -9.28
N CYS A 158 -2.70 -0.03 -10.25
CA CYS A 158 -1.72 -0.53 -11.19
C CYS A 158 -0.48 0.34 -11.09
N PHE A 159 0.67 -0.25 -10.79
CA PHE A 159 1.95 0.43 -10.90
C PHE A 159 2.57 0.14 -12.27
N GLU A 160 3.24 1.13 -12.79
CA GLU A 160 4.03 1.08 -14.01
C GLU A 160 5.52 1.06 -13.62
N GLU A 161 6.39 0.48 -14.44
CA GLU A 161 7.84 0.32 -14.16
C GLU A 161 8.58 1.65 -13.93
N ASN A 162 8.02 2.76 -14.40
CA ASN A 162 8.59 4.11 -14.31
C ASN A 162 8.14 4.86 -13.05
N GLU A 163 7.89 4.14 -11.95
CA GLU A 163 7.41 4.68 -10.67
C GLU A 163 6.08 5.45 -10.76
N SER A 164 5.38 5.32 -11.90
CA SER A 164 4.05 5.88 -12.09
C SER A 164 2.99 4.81 -11.85
N GLY A 165 1.73 5.21 -11.84
CA GLY A 165 0.65 4.26 -11.64
C GLY A 165 -0.71 4.92 -11.76
N ARG A 166 -1.74 4.10 -11.62
CA ARG A 166 -3.13 4.53 -11.72
C ARG A 166 -3.95 3.86 -10.65
N ILE A 167 -4.84 4.64 -10.05
CA ILE A 167 -5.93 4.14 -9.21
C ILE A 167 -7.21 4.27 -10.03
N ILE A 168 -7.94 3.17 -10.19
CA ILE A 168 -9.19 3.14 -10.93
C ILE A 168 -10.31 2.78 -9.97
N PHE A 169 -11.06 3.77 -9.53
CA PHE A 169 -12.23 3.59 -8.67
C PHE A 169 -13.39 2.98 -9.45
N GLY A 170 -14.08 2.02 -8.83
CA GLY A 170 -15.19 1.28 -9.44
C GLY A 170 -14.75 0.15 -10.36
N ASP A 171 -13.46 -0.03 -10.60
CA ASP A 171 -12.98 -1.16 -11.39
C ASP A 171 -13.28 -2.47 -10.68
N GLN A 172 -13.78 -3.43 -11.45
CA GLN A 172 -14.26 -4.70 -10.96
C GLN A 172 -13.46 -5.88 -11.45
N GLY A 173 -12.37 -5.65 -12.18
CA GLY A 173 -11.55 -6.73 -12.68
C GLY A 173 -12.04 -7.39 -13.97
N HIS A 174 -11.18 -8.22 -14.58
CA HIS A 174 -11.57 -9.05 -15.71
C HIS A 174 -12.15 -10.41 -15.28
N VAL A 175 -13.11 -10.94 -16.05
CA VAL A 175 -13.86 -12.15 -15.72
C VAL A 175 -13.07 -13.43 -15.50
N THR A 176 -11.89 -13.50 -16.10
CA THR A 176 -11.01 -14.66 -16.08
C THR A 176 -9.91 -14.54 -15.04
N GLN A 177 -9.91 -13.49 -14.22
CA GLN A 177 -8.80 -13.25 -13.33
C GLN A 177 -8.86 -14.08 -12.04
N HIS A 178 -7.71 -14.59 -11.62
CA HIS A 178 -7.54 -15.28 -10.35
C HIS A 178 -7.81 -14.33 -9.17
N SER A 179 -8.33 -14.85 -8.06
CA SER A 179 -8.66 -14.05 -6.87
C SER A 179 -8.66 -14.88 -5.61
N THR A 180 -8.23 -14.26 -4.51
CA THR A 180 -8.25 -14.81 -3.15
C THR A 180 -9.16 -13.95 -2.27
N PRO A 181 -9.96 -14.53 -1.36
CA PRO A 181 -10.85 -13.75 -0.50
C PRO A 181 -10.10 -13.01 0.62
N PHE A 182 -10.67 -11.88 1.05
CA PHE A 182 -10.22 -11.19 2.27
C PHE A 182 -10.52 -12.06 3.49
N LEU A 183 -9.62 -12.00 4.47
CA LEU A 183 -9.83 -12.58 5.79
C LEU A 183 -10.28 -11.50 6.77
N PRO A 184 -11.31 -11.77 7.60
CA PRO A 184 -11.70 -10.87 8.66
C PRO A 184 -10.71 -10.93 9.83
N ILE A 185 -10.51 -9.81 10.50
CA ILE A 185 -9.83 -9.69 11.80
C ILE A 185 -10.92 -9.47 12.84
N ASP A 186 -11.02 -10.35 13.83
CA ASP A 186 -12.06 -10.30 14.87
C ASP A 186 -13.49 -10.15 14.31
N GLY A 187 -13.75 -10.85 13.19
CA GLY A 187 -15.06 -10.82 12.51
C GLY A 187 -15.32 -9.56 11.67
N LYS A 188 -14.34 -8.67 11.52
CA LYS A 188 -14.47 -7.43 10.74
C LYS A 188 -13.42 -7.32 9.63
N PHE A 189 -13.80 -6.75 8.50
CA PHE A 189 -12.88 -6.41 7.42
C PHE A 189 -12.35 -4.99 7.65
N ASN A 190 -11.41 -4.85 8.60
CA ASN A 190 -10.75 -3.58 8.88
C ASN A 190 -9.51 -3.36 8.00
N ALA A 191 -9.09 -4.41 7.28
CA ALA A 191 -7.87 -4.41 6.50
C ALA A 191 -7.93 -5.40 5.35
N TYR A 192 -7.00 -5.21 4.42
CA TYR A 192 -6.82 -6.04 3.25
C TYR A 192 -5.89 -7.22 3.52
N ILE A 193 -6.38 -8.18 4.31
CA ILE A 193 -5.65 -9.40 4.67
C ILE A 193 -6.06 -10.57 3.79
N VAL A 194 -5.08 -11.34 3.33
CA VAL A 194 -5.25 -12.62 2.61
C VAL A 194 -4.57 -13.76 3.35
N GLY A 195 -4.99 -15.00 3.10
CA GLY A 195 -4.31 -16.18 3.59
C GLY A 195 -3.34 -16.73 2.55
N VAL A 196 -2.05 -16.74 2.86
CA VAL A 196 -1.01 -17.41 2.06
C VAL A 196 -0.81 -18.82 2.60
N GLU A 197 -0.88 -19.82 1.74
CA GLU A 197 -0.71 -21.23 2.11
C GLU A 197 0.76 -21.66 2.15
N SER A 198 1.57 -21.15 1.20
CA SER A 198 3.01 -21.34 1.20
C SER A 198 3.72 -20.27 0.39
N PHE A 199 4.96 -19.98 0.78
CA PHE A 199 5.92 -19.23 -0.03
C PHE A 199 6.77 -20.23 -0.83
N CYS A 200 6.89 -20.03 -2.13
CA CYS A 200 7.68 -20.89 -3.02
C CYS A 200 8.88 -20.14 -3.61
N VAL A 201 10.03 -20.82 -3.63
CA VAL A 201 11.30 -20.35 -4.21
C VAL A 201 11.72 -21.33 -5.30
N GLY A 202 11.78 -20.87 -6.54
CA GLY A 202 11.99 -21.76 -7.68
C GLY A 202 10.82 -22.72 -7.85
N SER A 203 11.10 -24.01 -7.89
CA SER A 203 10.09 -25.08 -7.95
C SER A 203 9.68 -25.60 -6.56
N LEU A 204 10.29 -25.11 -5.48
CA LEU A 204 10.06 -25.61 -4.12
C LEU A 204 9.10 -24.70 -3.35
N CYS A 205 7.94 -25.24 -2.97
CA CYS A 205 7.06 -24.59 -1.99
C CYS A 205 7.44 -25.01 -0.56
N LEU A 206 7.77 -24.02 0.26
CA LEU A 206 8.34 -24.22 1.59
C LEU A 206 7.26 -24.70 2.57
N LYS A 207 7.58 -25.75 3.36
CA LYS A 207 6.69 -26.24 4.42
C LYS A 207 6.61 -25.23 5.57
N GLU A 208 5.46 -25.19 6.25
CA GLU A 208 5.23 -24.32 7.41
C GLU A 208 5.54 -22.85 7.10
N THR A 209 5.15 -22.40 5.91
CA THR A 209 5.18 -20.98 5.49
C THR A 209 3.77 -20.47 5.22
N ARG A 210 2.81 -20.94 6.02
CA ARG A 210 1.44 -20.44 6.01
C ARG A 210 1.35 -19.21 6.91
N PHE A 211 0.87 -18.10 6.37
CA PHE A 211 0.74 -16.85 7.12
C PHE A 211 -0.44 -16.03 6.60
N GLN A 212 -0.88 -15.07 7.40
CA GLN A 212 -1.75 -14.01 6.92
C GLN A 212 -0.89 -12.90 6.32
N ALA A 213 -1.31 -12.37 5.18
CA ALA A 213 -0.58 -11.31 4.51
C ALA A 213 -1.47 -10.09 4.39
N LEU A 214 -1.02 -9.00 4.99
CA LEU A 214 -1.52 -7.68 4.73
C LEU A 214 -0.99 -7.19 3.38
N ILE A 215 -1.87 -6.78 2.48
CA ILE A 215 -1.49 -6.12 1.23
C ILE A 215 -1.37 -4.60 1.50
N ASP A 216 -0.19 -4.00 1.31
CA ASP A 216 0.12 -2.63 1.76
C ASP A 216 0.97 -1.83 0.74
N SER A 217 0.41 -0.78 0.12
CA SER A 217 1.22 0.12 -0.73
C SER A 217 1.99 1.16 0.04
N GLY A 218 1.62 1.41 1.29
CA GLY A 218 2.34 2.33 2.15
C GLY A 218 3.67 1.75 2.62
N SER A 219 3.83 0.42 2.54
CA SER A 219 5.10 -0.26 2.80
C SER A 219 5.90 -0.39 1.52
N SER A 220 7.08 0.24 1.42
CA SER A 220 7.93 0.11 0.23
C SER A 220 8.33 -1.34 -0.06
N PHE A 221 8.57 -2.13 1.00
CA PHE A 221 9.15 -3.47 0.93
C PHE A 221 8.26 -4.51 1.61
N THR A 222 8.60 -5.79 1.44
CA THR A 222 7.87 -6.88 2.10
C THR A 222 8.50 -7.22 3.44
N PHE A 223 7.65 -7.36 4.45
CA PHE A 223 7.99 -7.83 5.78
C PHE A 223 7.35 -9.19 6.01
N LEU A 224 8.13 -10.19 6.40
CA LEU A 224 7.66 -11.55 6.66
C LEU A 224 7.79 -11.88 8.14
N PRO A 225 6.88 -12.70 8.71
CA PRO A 225 7.08 -13.27 10.04
C PRO A 225 8.43 -13.95 10.14
N ASN A 226 9.14 -13.77 11.26
CA ASN A 226 10.52 -14.23 11.45
C ASN A 226 10.79 -15.67 10.95
N GLU A 227 9.92 -16.63 11.27
CA GLU A 227 10.09 -18.03 10.84
C GLU A 227 9.95 -18.23 9.33
N VAL A 228 9.05 -17.47 8.69
CA VAL A 228 8.84 -17.51 7.24
C VAL A 228 10.01 -16.83 6.54
N TYR A 229 10.42 -15.64 7.03
CA TYR A 229 11.58 -14.91 6.54
C TYR A 229 12.80 -15.82 6.43
N GLN A 230 13.19 -16.44 7.54
CA GLN A 230 14.37 -17.32 7.61
C GLN A 230 14.33 -18.45 6.60
N LYS A 231 13.19 -19.12 6.44
CA LYS A 231 13.02 -20.21 5.46
C LYS A 231 13.14 -19.71 4.02
N VAL A 232 12.54 -18.56 3.71
CA VAL A 232 12.54 -17.97 2.36
C VAL A 232 13.95 -17.55 1.96
N VAL A 233 14.63 -16.78 2.82
CA VAL A 233 15.95 -16.23 2.48
C VAL A 233 17.02 -17.30 2.37
N ILE A 234 16.99 -18.33 3.24
CA ILE A 234 17.91 -19.47 3.16
C ILE A 234 17.71 -20.25 1.86
N GLU A 235 16.46 -20.46 1.44
CA GLU A 235 16.21 -21.18 0.20
C GLU A 235 16.53 -20.34 -1.03
N PHE A 236 16.27 -19.03 -0.99
CA PHE A 236 16.68 -18.09 -2.03
C PHE A 236 18.18 -18.11 -2.24
N ASP A 237 18.95 -17.98 -1.15
CA ASP A 237 20.41 -17.94 -1.17
C ASP A 237 21.04 -19.20 -1.79
N LYS A 238 20.47 -20.39 -1.52
CA LYS A 238 20.92 -21.64 -2.14
C LYS A 238 20.73 -21.69 -3.65
N GLN A 239 19.70 -21.01 -4.17
CA GLN A 239 19.33 -21.08 -5.58
C GLN A 239 19.90 -19.92 -6.40
N VAL A 240 20.28 -18.82 -5.76
CA VAL A 240 20.94 -17.69 -6.42
C VAL A 240 22.37 -18.05 -6.79
N ASN A 241 22.72 -17.85 -8.06
CA ASN A 241 24.07 -18.06 -8.56
C ASN A 241 24.82 -16.72 -8.67
N ALA A 242 25.11 -16.10 -7.53
CA ALA A 242 25.84 -14.84 -7.43
C ALA A 242 26.67 -14.79 -6.13
N THR A 243 27.65 -13.89 -6.07
CA THR A 243 28.51 -13.79 -4.89
C THR A 243 27.80 -13.00 -3.80
N SER A 244 27.51 -13.63 -2.65
CA SER A 244 26.92 -12.93 -1.50
C SER A 244 27.85 -11.82 -0.98
N ILE A 245 27.27 -10.68 -0.64
CA ILE A 245 27.98 -9.51 -0.10
C ILE A 245 27.22 -8.95 1.09
N VAL A 246 27.96 -8.34 2.02
CA VAL A 246 27.38 -7.64 3.18
C VAL A 246 27.46 -6.15 2.95
N LEU A 247 26.30 -5.48 2.96
CA LEU A 247 26.19 -4.03 2.82
C LEU A 247 25.70 -3.42 4.13
N GLN A 248 26.31 -2.31 4.55
CA GLN A 248 25.85 -1.59 5.73
C GLN A 248 24.52 -0.90 5.45
N ASN A 249 23.59 -0.97 6.39
CA ASN A 249 22.26 -0.35 6.30
C ASN A 249 21.41 -0.83 5.10
N SER A 250 21.62 -2.08 4.66
CA SER A 250 20.85 -2.71 3.58
C SER A 250 20.19 -4.01 4.06
N TRP A 251 19.55 -4.74 3.14
CA TRP A 251 19.06 -6.09 3.38
C TRP A 251 20.21 -7.07 3.64
N GLU A 252 19.90 -8.13 4.37
CA GLU A 252 20.86 -9.17 4.75
C GLU A 252 21.31 -10.00 3.54
N TYR A 253 20.42 -10.18 2.56
CA TYR A 253 20.66 -11.01 1.38
C TYR A 253 20.88 -10.14 0.15
N CYS A 254 22.13 -9.71 -0.01
CA CYS A 254 22.62 -8.95 -1.16
C CYS A 254 23.73 -9.72 -1.90
N TYR A 255 23.85 -9.46 -3.18
CA TYR A 255 24.73 -10.20 -4.09
C TYR A 255 25.41 -9.27 -5.09
N ASN A 256 26.58 -9.69 -5.55
CA ASN A 256 27.31 -9.08 -6.64
C ASN A 256 27.33 -10.01 -7.86
N ALA A 257 26.98 -9.46 -9.02
CA ALA A 257 27.08 -10.09 -10.33
C ALA A 257 27.95 -9.25 -11.27
N SER A 258 28.65 -9.90 -12.22
CA SER A 258 29.50 -9.19 -13.18
C SER A 258 28.72 -8.32 -14.17
N SER A 259 27.45 -8.63 -14.42
CA SER A 259 26.54 -7.79 -15.19
C SER A 259 25.09 -8.15 -14.90
N GLN A 260 24.17 -7.24 -15.22
CA GLN A 260 22.72 -7.46 -15.04
C GLN A 260 22.19 -8.63 -15.89
N GLU A 261 22.76 -8.88 -17.07
CA GLU A 261 22.35 -9.96 -17.98
C GLU A 261 22.63 -11.36 -17.43
N LEU A 262 23.59 -11.47 -16.51
CA LEU A 262 24.00 -12.73 -15.88
C LEU A 262 23.20 -13.04 -14.61
N ILE A 263 22.35 -12.12 -14.16
CA ILE A 263 21.53 -12.30 -12.97
C ILE A 263 20.44 -13.33 -13.27
N SER A 264 20.55 -14.50 -12.63
CA SER A 264 19.54 -15.56 -12.65
C SER A 264 18.86 -15.64 -11.29
N ILE A 265 17.64 -15.11 -11.19
CA ILE A 265 16.85 -15.12 -9.95
C ILE A 265 15.85 -16.29 -9.97
N PRO A 266 15.79 -17.13 -8.92
CA PRO A 266 14.74 -18.12 -8.81
C PRO A 266 13.36 -17.45 -8.71
N PRO A 267 12.33 -17.93 -9.44
CA PRO A 267 11.00 -17.32 -9.36
C PRO A 267 10.43 -17.44 -7.94
N LEU A 268 9.92 -16.32 -7.42
CA LEU A 268 9.26 -16.27 -6.12
C LEU A 268 7.75 -16.27 -6.32
N ASN A 269 7.05 -17.19 -5.63
CA ASN A 269 5.60 -17.31 -5.75
C ASN A 269 4.92 -17.39 -4.39
N LEU A 270 3.75 -16.77 -4.28
CA LEU A 270 2.83 -17.00 -3.18
C LEU A 270 1.76 -17.99 -3.63
N ALA A 271 1.58 -19.09 -2.90
CA ALA A 271 0.48 -20.01 -3.11
C ALA A 271 -0.70 -19.65 -2.20
N PHE A 272 -1.89 -19.68 -2.78
CA PHE A 272 -3.16 -19.40 -2.13
C PHE A 272 -4.08 -20.60 -2.26
N SER A 273 -5.14 -20.60 -1.45
CA SER A 273 -6.19 -21.61 -1.53
C SER A 273 -6.75 -21.79 -2.92
N ARG A 274 -7.23 -23.01 -3.20
CA ARG A 274 -7.75 -23.44 -4.50
C ARG A 274 -6.68 -23.50 -5.60
N ASN A 275 -5.44 -23.82 -5.21
CA ASN A 275 -4.30 -23.99 -6.13
C ASN A 275 -4.04 -22.75 -6.98
N GLN A 276 -4.29 -21.56 -6.43
CA GLN A 276 -3.93 -20.32 -7.10
C GLN A 276 -2.52 -19.93 -6.69
N THR A 277 -1.73 -19.47 -7.65
CA THR A 277 -0.39 -18.94 -7.40
C THR A 277 -0.28 -17.52 -7.91
N TYR A 278 0.55 -16.74 -7.23
CA TYR A 278 0.92 -15.39 -7.61
C TYR A 278 2.43 -15.31 -7.78
N LEU A 279 2.86 -15.04 -9.00
CA LEU A 279 4.26 -14.81 -9.33
C LEU A 279 4.64 -13.37 -8.98
N ILE A 280 5.68 -13.22 -8.18
CA ILE A 280 6.31 -11.93 -7.90
C ILE A 280 7.13 -11.55 -9.13
N GLN A 281 6.79 -10.44 -9.80
CA GLN A 281 7.42 -10.08 -11.07
C GLN A 281 8.82 -9.48 -10.88
N ASN A 282 8.99 -8.59 -9.90
CA ASN A 282 10.28 -7.97 -9.58
C ASN A 282 10.75 -8.39 -8.17
N PRO A 283 11.31 -9.59 -8.01
CA PRO A 283 11.69 -10.11 -6.69
C PRO A 283 12.96 -9.50 -6.12
N ILE A 284 13.69 -8.66 -6.87
CA ILE A 284 14.98 -8.08 -6.47
C ILE A 284 14.98 -6.55 -6.57
N PHE A 285 15.78 -5.92 -5.72
CA PHE A 285 16.15 -4.52 -5.83
C PHE A 285 17.57 -4.44 -6.40
N ILE A 286 17.76 -3.67 -7.48
CA ILE A 286 19.08 -3.42 -8.06
C ILE A 286 19.55 -2.05 -7.58
N ASP A 287 20.78 -1.96 -7.07
CA ASP A 287 21.38 -0.68 -6.68
C ASP A 287 21.69 0.15 -7.94
N PRO A 288 21.02 1.30 -8.16
CA PRO A 288 21.23 2.14 -9.33
C PRO A 288 22.69 2.59 -9.47
N ALA A 289 23.39 2.82 -8.36
CA ALA A 289 24.78 3.29 -8.38
C ALA A 289 25.76 2.22 -8.89
N SER A 290 25.37 0.94 -8.83
CA SER A 290 26.17 -0.15 -9.38
C SER A 290 26.01 -0.28 -10.89
N GLN A 291 24.87 0.13 -11.47
CA GLN A 291 24.60 -0.06 -12.90
C GLN A 291 25.56 0.72 -13.82
N GLU A 292 26.19 1.77 -13.32
CA GLU A 292 27.20 2.55 -14.05
C GLU A 292 28.61 1.94 -13.97
N GLN A 293 28.77 0.79 -13.30
CA GLN A 293 30.05 0.15 -13.03
C GLN A 293 30.18 -1.21 -13.76
N GLU A 294 31.35 -1.85 -13.70
CA GLU A 294 31.58 -3.18 -14.30
C GLU A 294 30.98 -4.34 -13.47
N TYR A 295 30.05 -4.03 -12.57
CA TYR A 295 29.39 -5.00 -11.71
C TYR A 295 27.99 -4.52 -11.34
N THR A 296 27.12 -5.42 -10.92
CA THR A 296 25.74 -5.10 -10.52
C THR A 296 25.49 -5.66 -9.12
N ILE A 297 25.08 -4.78 -8.22
CA ILE A 297 24.63 -5.13 -6.87
C ILE A 297 23.12 -5.27 -6.89
N PHE A 298 22.62 -6.37 -6.34
CA PHE A 298 21.20 -6.55 -6.12
C PHE A 298 20.92 -7.21 -4.77
N CYS A 299 19.74 -6.96 -4.21
CA CYS A 299 19.32 -7.49 -2.92
C CYS A 299 17.90 -8.06 -3.01
N LEU A 300 17.60 -9.03 -2.16
CA LEU A 300 16.23 -9.48 -1.92
C LEU A 300 15.53 -8.47 -0.98
N PRO A 301 14.52 -7.70 -1.42
CA PRO A 301 13.95 -6.59 -0.65
C PRO A 301 12.93 -7.06 0.40
N VAL A 302 13.29 -8.07 1.18
CA VAL A 302 12.45 -8.68 2.20
C VAL A 302 13.11 -8.54 3.55
N SER A 303 12.33 -8.16 4.57
CA SER A 303 12.80 -7.98 5.94
C SER A 303 12.01 -8.83 6.94
N PRO A 304 12.61 -9.23 8.07
CA PRO A 304 11.89 -9.86 9.16
C PRO A 304 10.91 -8.89 9.83
N SER A 305 9.83 -9.44 10.41
CA SER A 305 8.89 -8.75 11.28
C SER A 305 8.63 -9.55 12.55
N ASP A 306 8.40 -8.83 13.65
CA ASP A 306 7.93 -9.39 14.92
C ASP A 306 6.42 -9.66 14.91
N ASP A 307 5.71 -9.18 13.89
CA ASP A 307 4.30 -9.49 13.67
C ASP A 307 4.10 -10.96 13.24
N ASP A 308 2.94 -11.53 13.58
CA ASP A 308 2.51 -12.86 13.16
C ASP A 308 1.92 -12.91 11.74
N TYR A 309 1.84 -11.74 11.09
CA TYR A 309 1.40 -11.57 9.71
C TYR A 309 2.49 -10.88 8.88
N ALA A 310 2.47 -11.11 7.57
CA ALA A 310 3.33 -10.42 6.62
C ALA A 310 2.72 -9.08 6.19
N ALA A 311 3.55 -8.09 5.88
CA ALA A 311 3.15 -6.92 5.11
C ALA A 311 3.77 -7.00 3.71
N ILE A 312 2.94 -7.02 2.67
CA ILE A 312 3.34 -7.24 1.28
C ILE A 312 3.35 -5.88 0.57
N GLY A 313 4.56 -5.36 0.31
CA GLY A 313 4.82 -4.07 -0.34
C GLY A 313 4.95 -4.16 -1.86
N PRO A 314 4.83 -3.05 -2.62
CA PRO A 314 4.79 -3.10 -4.07
C PRO A 314 6.12 -3.51 -4.70
N GLN A 315 7.27 -3.09 -4.14
CA GLN A 315 8.59 -3.38 -4.71
C GLN A 315 8.94 -4.88 -4.76
N THR A 316 8.27 -5.70 -3.95
CA THR A 316 8.52 -7.15 -3.79
C THR A 316 7.36 -8.00 -4.29
N SER A 317 6.37 -7.38 -4.93
CA SER A 317 5.12 -8.03 -5.28
C SER A 317 4.71 -7.78 -6.72
N LEU A 318 5.17 -6.70 -7.33
CA LEU A 318 4.65 -6.20 -8.61
C LEU A 318 5.71 -6.14 -9.67
#